data_AF-A0A7W1WNY6-F1
#
_entry.id   AF-A0A7W1WNY6-F1
#
_cell.length_a   1.000
_cell.length_b   1.000
_cell.length_c   1.000
_cell.angle_alpha   90.00
_cell.angle_beta   90.00
_cell.angle_gamma   90.00
#
_symmetry.space_group_name_H-M   'P 1'
#
loop_
_entity.id
_entity.type
_entity.pdbx_description
1 polymer ?
#
loop_
_entity_poly.entity_id
_entity_poly.type
_entity_poly.pdbx_seq_one_letter_code
_entity_poly.pdbx_strand_id
1 'polypeptide(L)'
;MGNPIDLSQFDMNLVSYIIRKRRNERGLTQEELSDSFVSDSTISNIENQEGNVKKRNIYHVLEKLGILRKQLPEVIKEVQSEINEIQFQLEFIETLIDEGHLEEGTRELESLSIEEYHPLHPYFLFLKARHFFRKKEWKKAKEHFNNAIKIFDQYKIKPTDNIISMCYNELSRCSSNQNNFEQALMYVNRGLNTYEESLARNDI
;
A
#
# COMPACT_ATOMS: atom_id res chain seq x y z
N MET A 1 -2.23 -0.37 -38.23
CA MET A 1 -1.49 -1.19 -37.24
C MET A 1 -1.14 -0.26 -36.10
N GLY A 2 -1.76 -0.42 -34.92
CA GLY A 2 -1.43 0.41 -33.76
C GLY A 2 0.00 0.12 -33.28
N ASN A 3 0.69 1.13 -32.77
CA ASN A 3 2.01 0.96 -32.16
C ASN A 3 1.94 -0.15 -31.08
N PRO A 4 2.94 -1.04 -30.99
CA PRO A 4 2.95 -2.05 -29.94
C PRO A 4 2.98 -1.37 -28.57
N ILE A 5 1.95 -1.61 -27.75
CA ILE A 5 1.76 -1.06 -26.40
C ILE A 5 3.04 -1.27 -25.58
N ASP A 6 3.76 -0.22 -25.20
CA ASP A 6 5.03 -0.35 -24.48
C ASP A 6 4.84 -0.23 -22.95
N LEU A 7 5.46 -1.13 -22.18
CA LEU A 7 5.40 -1.15 -20.71
C LEU A 7 5.83 0.18 -20.07
N SER A 8 6.71 0.95 -20.72
CA SER A 8 7.13 2.26 -20.19
C SER A 8 6.05 3.34 -20.25
N GLN A 9 4.88 3.05 -20.82
CA GLN A 9 3.72 3.94 -20.82
C GLN A 9 2.85 3.76 -19.58
N PHE A 10 3.13 2.76 -18.75
CA PHE A 10 2.33 2.42 -17.57
C PHE A 10 3.08 2.70 -16.28
N ASP A 11 2.31 2.94 -15.22
CA ASP A 11 2.86 2.93 -13.86
C ASP A 11 3.26 1.50 -13.49
N MET A 12 4.56 1.29 -13.36
CA MET A 12 5.11 -0.01 -12.98
C MET A 12 4.66 -0.47 -11.59
N ASN A 13 4.25 0.44 -10.69
CA ASN A 13 3.71 0.09 -9.37
C ASN A 13 2.42 -0.68 -9.50
N LEU A 14 1.54 -0.15 -10.33
CA LEU A 14 0.29 -0.80 -10.64
C LEU A 14 0.52 -2.13 -11.36
N VAL A 15 1.47 -2.21 -12.30
CA VAL A 15 1.80 -3.48 -12.98
C VAL A 15 2.33 -4.53 -12.00
N SER A 16 3.26 -4.16 -11.12
CA SER A 16 3.81 -5.06 -10.08
C SER A 16 2.71 -5.54 -9.13
N TYR A 17 1.82 -4.64 -8.70
CA TYR A 17 0.66 -4.97 -7.89
C TYR A 17 -0.29 -5.93 -8.64
N ILE A 18 -0.62 -5.68 -9.91
CA ILE A 18 -1.47 -6.55 -10.73
C ILE A 18 -0.90 -7.97 -10.83
N ILE A 19 0.41 -8.09 -11.06
CA ILE A 19 1.09 -9.38 -11.13
C ILE A 19 0.95 -10.12 -9.81
N ARG A 20 1.23 -9.46 -8.69
CA ARG A 20 1.10 -10.05 -7.35
C ARG A 20 -0.35 -10.42 -7.05
N LYS A 21 -1.30 -9.52 -7.30
CA LYS A 21 -2.74 -9.72 -7.09
C LYS A 21 -3.21 -10.96 -7.85
N ARG A 22 -2.96 -11.02 -9.17
CA ARG A 22 -3.38 -12.13 -10.03
C ARG A 22 -2.70 -13.45 -9.68
N ARG A 23 -1.45 -13.42 -9.22
CA ARG A 23 -0.76 -14.62 -8.71
C ARG A 23 -1.44 -15.16 -7.44
N ASN A 24 -1.74 -14.30 -6.47
CA ASN A 24 -2.40 -14.69 -5.22
C ASN A 24 -3.85 -15.14 -5.44
N GLU A 25 -4.62 -14.50 -6.32
CA GLU A 25 -5.97 -14.92 -6.74
C GLU A 25 -5.99 -16.35 -7.30
N ARG A 26 -4.89 -16.78 -7.92
CA ARG A 26 -4.71 -18.14 -8.45
C ARG A 26 -4.11 -19.13 -7.45
N GLY A 27 -3.80 -18.68 -6.24
CA GLY A 27 -3.17 -19.50 -5.20
C GLY A 27 -1.75 -19.96 -5.53
N LEU A 28 -1.05 -19.25 -6.44
CA LEU A 28 0.27 -19.66 -6.91
C LEU A 28 1.39 -19.05 -6.05
N THR A 29 2.40 -19.85 -5.73
CA THR A 29 3.69 -19.37 -5.24
C THR A 29 4.52 -18.79 -6.39
N GLN A 30 5.59 -18.05 -6.05
CA GLN A 30 6.53 -17.55 -7.07
C GLN A 30 7.28 -18.71 -7.75
N GLU A 31 7.58 -19.78 -7.01
CA GLU A 31 8.20 -21.00 -7.54
C GLU A 31 7.30 -21.68 -8.58
N GLU A 32 6.00 -21.86 -8.28
CA GLU A 32 5.05 -22.46 -9.22
C GLU A 32 4.81 -21.58 -10.47
N LEU A 33 4.93 -20.26 -10.34
CA LEU A 33 4.84 -19.34 -11.47
C LEU A 33 6.15 -19.24 -12.26
N SER A 34 7.27 -19.70 -11.72
CA SER A 34 8.58 -19.67 -12.40
C SER A 34 8.70 -20.70 -13.54
N ASP A 35 9.71 -20.57 -14.38
CA ASP A 35 10.11 -21.56 -15.40
C ASP A 35 11.54 -21.31 -15.89
N SER A 36 11.94 -21.99 -16.98
CA SER A 36 13.25 -21.83 -17.61
C SER A 36 13.52 -20.43 -18.18
N PHE A 37 12.50 -19.60 -18.36
CA PHE A 37 12.62 -18.23 -18.88
C PHE A 37 12.65 -17.18 -17.77
N VAL A 38 11.86 -17.35 -16.70
CA VAL A 38 11.81 -16.45 -15.54
C VAL A 38 11.92 -17.23 -14.23
N SER A 39 12.94 -16.92 -13.43
CA SER A 39 13.11 -17.49 -12.09
C SER A 39 12.11 -16.90 -11.07
N ASP A 40 11.87 -17.64 -10.00
CA ASP A 40 11.15 -17.21 -8.80
C ASP A 40 11.71 -15.88 -8.24
N SER A 41 13.05 -15.75 -8.17
CA SER A 41 13.73 -14.53 -7.77
C SER A 41 13.46 -13.35 -8.70
N THR A 42 13.32 -13.61 -10.00
CA THR A 42 12.96 -12.57 -10.98
C THR A 42 11.51 -12.15 -10.79
N ILE A 43 10.59 -13.08 -10.49
CA ILE A 43 9.19 -12.76 -10.18
C ILE A 43 9.12 -11.88 -8.92
N SER A 44 9.85 -12.25 -7.87
CA SER A 44 9.94 -11.44 -6.64
C SER A 44 10.45 -10.03 -6.94
N ASN A 45 11.52 -9.91 -7.73
CA ASN A 45 12.06 -8.63 -8.18
C ASN A 45 11.03 -7.79 -8.96
N ILE A 46 10.19 -8.41 -9.80
CA ILE A 46 9.11 -7.71 -10.50
C ILE A 46 8.09 -7.18 -9.49
N GLU A 47 7.61 -8.02 -8.57
CA GLU A 47 6.56 -7.64 -7.62
C GLU A 47 7.02 -6.58 -6.61
N ASN A 48 8.31 -6.59 -6.23
CA ASN A 48 8.90 -5.64 -5.29
C ASN A 48 9.59 -4.43 -5.96
N GLN A 49 9.63 -4.41 -7.30
CA GLN A 49 10.39 -3.42 -8.10
C GLN A 49 11.88 -3.34 -7.76
N GLU A 50 12.46 -4.48 -7.43
CA GLU A 50 13.88 -4.57 -7.12
C GLU A 50 14.68 -5.02 -8.35
N GLY A 51 15.84 -4.42 -8.55
CA GLY A 51 16.71 -4.73 -9.68
C GLY A 51 16.18 -4.27 -11.04
N ASN A 52 17.00 -4.45 -12.07
CA ASN A 52 16.67 -4.02 -13.43
C ASN A 52 16.07 -5.18 -14.23
N VAL A 53 14.78 -5.46 -14.03
CA VAL A 53 14.09 -6.55 -14.72
C VAL A 53 13.72 -6.15 -16.16
N LYS A 54 14.10 -7.00 -17.12
CA LYS A 54 13.82 -6.76 -18.54
C LYS A 54 12.31 -6.82 -18.81
N LYS A 55 11.78 -5.88 -19.61
CA LYS A 55 10.37 -5.82 -20.06
C LYS A 55 9.82 -7.16 -20.58
N ARG A 56 10.65 -7.94 -21.29
CA ARG A 56 10.28 -9.27 -21.81
C ARG A 56 9.91 -10.27 -20.70
N ASN A 57 10.58 -10.19 -19.54
CA ASN A 57 10.31 -11.08 -18.41
C ASN A 57 8.97 -10.71 -17.76
N ILE A 58 8.67 -9.40 -17.67
CA ILE A 58 7.40 -8.89 -17.15
C ILE A 58 6.23 -9.35 -18.04
N TYR A 59 6.36 -9.20 -19.36
CA TYR A 59 5.33 -9.70 -20.29
C TYR A 59 5.14 -11.21 -20.19
N HIS A 60 6.22 -11.98 -20.07
CA HIS A 60 6.14 -13.43 -19.89
C HIS A 60 5.34 -13.82 -18.64
N VAL A 61 5.61 -13.15 -17.51
CA VAL A 61 4.86 -13.39 -16.27
C VAL A 61 3.39 -13.02 -16.42
N LEU A 62 3.08 -11.87 -17.05
CA LEU A 62 1.71 -11.47 -17.35
C LEU A 62 0.98 -12.51 -18.22
N GLU A 63 1.64 -13.04 -19.25
CA GLU A 63 1.07 -14.07 -20.11
C GLU A 63 0.79 -15.38 -19.35
N LYS A 64 1.68 -15.83 -18.47
CA LYS A 64 1.41 -16.97 -17.56
C LYS A 64 0.22 -16.73 -16.64
N LEU A 65 0.03 -15.48 -16.22
CA LEU A 65 -1.12 -15.02 -15.44
C LEU A 65 -2.37 -14.74 -16.30
N GLY A 66 -2.34 -15.10 -17.59
CA GLY A 66 -3.46 -15.00 -18.52
C GLY A 66 -3.78 -13.58 -18.97
N ILE A 67 -2.84 -12.63 -18.82
CA ILE A 67 -2.98 -11.24 -19.25
C ILE A 67 -2.14 -11.03 -20.49
N LEU A 68 -2.79 -10.96 -21.65
CA LEU A 68 -2.09 -10.65 -22.89
C LEU A 68 -1.70 -9.18 -22.92
N ARG A 69 -0.58 -8.85 -23.59
CA ARG A 69 -0.09 -7.47 -23.75
C ARG A 69 -1.15 -6.47 -24.24
N LYS A 70 -2.06 -6.91 -25.11
CA LYS A 70 -3.17 -6.08 -25.64
C LYS A 70 -4.27 -5.78 -24.61
N GLN A 71 -4.41 -6.61 -23.57
CA GLN A 71 -5.41 -6.46 -22.50
C GLN A 71 -4.89 -5.63 -21.33
N LEU A 72 -3.56 -5.50 -21.20
CA LEU A 72 -2.92 -4.80 -20.09
C LEU A 72 -3.47 -3.38 -19.84
N PRO A 73 -3.74 -2.53 -20.85
CA PRO A 73 -4.31 -1.20 -20.59
C PRO A 73 -5.66 -1.24 -19.86
N GLU A 74 -6.55 -2.16 -20.25
CA GLU A 74 -7.87 -2.25 -19.62
C GLU A 74 -7.80 -2.88 -18.24
N VAL A 75 -6.95 -3.91 -18.05
CA VAL A 75 -6.71 -4.48 -16.70
C VAL A 75 -6.16 -3.42 -15.76
N ILE A 76 -5.25 -2.56 -16.23
CA ILE A 76 -4.73 -1.42 -15.47
C ILE A 76 -5.86 -0.46 -15.07
N LYS A 77 -6.72 -0.11 -16.02
CA LYS A 77 -7.84 0.80 -15.77
C LYS A 77 -8.84 0.23 -14.77
N GLU A 78 -9.19 -1.05 -14.91
CA GLU A 78 -10.07 -1.76 -13.98
C GLU A 78 -9.51 -1.74 -12.56
N VAL A 79 -8.25 -2.17 -12.39
CA VAL A 79 -7.61 -2.24 -11.08
C VAL A 79 -7.42 -0.85 -10.47
N GLN A 80 -7.13 0.18 -11.28
CA GLN A 80 -7.06 1.55 -10.78
C GLN A 80 -8.43 2.04 -10.29
N SER A 81 -9.53 1.67 -10.95
CA SER A 81 -10.88 1.99 -10.49
C SER A 81 -11.19 1.33 -9.15
N GLU A 82 -10.85 0.05 -8.99
CA GLU A 82 -11.02 -0.68 -7.72
C GLU A 82 -10.23 -0.01 -6.58
N ILE A 83 -8.97 0.38 -6.83
CA ILE A 83 -8.15 1.10 -5.84
C ILE A 83 -8.81 2.42 -5.45
N ASN A 84 -9.31 3.18 -6.43
CA ASN A 84 -9.95 4.47 -6.17
C ASN A 84 -11.24 4.31 -5.34
N GLU A 85 -12.05 3.28 -5.61
CA GLU A 85 -13.25 2.98 -4.83
C GLU A 85 -12.91 2.71 -3.35
N ILE A 86 -11.89 1.88 -3.10
CA ILE A 86 -11.40 1.62 -1.74
C ILE A 86 -10.84 2.89 -1.11
N GLN A 87 -10.14 3.73 -1.88
CA GLN A 87 -9.61 5.00 -1.38
C GLN A 87 -10.73 5.92 -0.87
N PHE A 88 -11.80 6.09 -1.65
CA PHE A 88 -12.95 6.89 -1.24
C PHE A 88 -13.61 6.35 0.04
N GLN A 89 -13.70 5.02 0.18
CA GLN A 89 -14.20 4.40 1.41
C GLN A 89 -13.31 4.70 2.61
N LEU A 90 -11.98 4.62 2.46
CA LEU A 90 -11.04 4.94 3.53
C LEU A 90 -11.08 6.43 3.91
N GLU A 91 -11.20 7.34 2.94
CA GLU A 91 -11.36 8.79 3.20
C GLU A 91 -12.67 9.10 3.94
N PHE A 92 -13.76 8.42 3.61
CA PHE A 92 -15.01 8.51 4.37
C PHE A 92 -14.84 8.01 5.81
N ILE A 93 -14.18 6.86 6.01
CA ILE A 93 -13.88 6.33 7.34
C ILE A 93 -12.97 7.28 8.14
N GLU A 94 -11.98 7.88 7.49
CA GLU A 94 -11.11 8.89 8.11
C GLU A 94 -11.95 10.05 8.66
N THR A 95 -12.87 10.56 7.85
CA THR A 95 -13.81 11.63 8.24
C THR A 95 -14.65 11.23 9.45
N LEU A 96 -15.24 10.03 9.45
CA LEU A 96 -16.02 9.51 10.59
C LEU A 96 -15.18 9.45 11.87
N ILE A 97 -13.94 8.94 11.79
CA ILE A 97 -13.03 8.90 12.94
C ILE A 97 -12.70 10.31 13.42
N ASP A 98 -12.54 11.25 12.50
CA ASP A 98 -12.20 12.64 12.79
C ASP A 98 -13.31 13.46 13.41
N GLU A 99 -14.54 13.20 13.03
CA GLU A 99 -15.72 13.81 13.63
C GLU A 99 -16.15 13.11 14.93
N GLY A 100 -15.52 11.99 15.28
CA GLY A 100 -15.78 11.25 16.52
C GLY A 100 -16.87 10.19 16.41
N HIS A 101 -17.35 9.90 15.21
CA HIS A 101 -18.27 8.80 14.87
C HIS A 101 -17.54 7.44 14.90
N LEU A 102 -16.91 7.11 16.04
CA LEU A 102 -15.97 5.99 16.15
C LEU A 102 -16.62 4.62 15.91
N GLU A 103 -17.87 4.42 16.31
CA GLU A 103 -18.57 3.13 16.13
C GLU A 103 -18.89 2.86 14.66
N GLU A 104 -19.35 3.88 13.94
CA GLU A 104 -19.62 3.82 12.50
C GLU A 104 -18.31 3.64 11.73
N GLY A 105 -17.30 4.45 12.04
CA GLY A 105 -15.97 4.31 11.44
C GLY A 105 -15.36 2.91 11.66
N THR A 106 -15.53 2.30 12.83
CA THR A 106 -15.09 0.92 13.07
C THR A 106 -15.87 -0.09 12.25
N ARG A 107 -17.19 0.03 12.19
CA ARG A 107 -18.04 -0.91 11.45
C ARG A 107 -17.67 -0.90 9.96
N GLU A 108 -17.52 0.27 9.38
CA GLU A 108 -17.11 0.43 7.99
C GLU A 108 -15.69 -0.12 7.78
N LEU A 109 -14.74 0.20 8.67
CA LEU A 109 -13.36 -0.32 8.57
C LEU A 109 -13.30 -1.85 8.68
N GLU A 110 -14.06 -2.46 9.57
CA GLU A 110 -14.10 -3.92 9.74
C GLU A 110 -14.80 -4.65 8.59
N SER A 111 -15.63 -3.94 7.83
CA SER A 111 -16.27 -4.49 6.61
C SER A 111 -15.29 -4.58 5.43
N LEU A 112 -14.20 -3.81 5.45
CA LEU A 112 -13.19 -3.82 4.41
C LEU A 112 -12.24 -5.02 4.57
N SER A 113 -12.07 -5.78 3.49
CA SER A 113 -11.01 -6.78 3.36
C SER A 113 -9.98 -6.25 2.37
N ILE A 114 -8.78 -5.92 2.88
CA ILE A 114 -7.68 -5.37 2.07
C ILE A 114 -6.46 -6.24 2.34
N GLU A 115 -5.90 -6.85 1.30
CA GLU A 115 -4.70 -7.68 1.41
C GLU A 115 -3.49 -6.87 1.85
N GLU A 116 -2.54 -7.49 2.58
CA GLU A 116 -1.36 -6.78 3.11
C GLU A 116 -0.48 -6.15 2.01
N TYR A 117 -0.51 -6.72 0.80
CA TYR A 117 0.24 -6.22 -0.35
C TYR A 117 -0.53 -5.18 -1.18
N HIS A 118 -1.77 -4.85 -0.79
CA HIS A 118 -2.57 -3.84 -1.47
C HIS A 118 -1.95 -2.44 -1.24
N PRO A 119 -1.91 -1.55 -2.26
CA PRO A 119 -1.29 -0.22 -2.13
C PRO A 119 -1.85 0.62 -0.97
N LEU A 120 -3.14 0.49 -0.68
CA LEU A 120 -3.83 1.21 0.40
C LEU A 120 -3.80 0.51 1.76
N HIS A 121 -3.18 -0.67 1.90
CA HIS A 121 -3.14 -1.37 3.19
C HIS A 121 -2.45 -0.57 4.32
N PRO A 122 -1.37 0.19 4.07
CA PRO A 122 -0.80 1.08 5.08
C PRO A 122 -1.80 2.14 5.57
N TYR A 123 -2.61 2.70 4.67
CA TYR A 123 -3.64 3.69 5.03
C TYR A 123 -4.76 3.05 5.86
N PHE A 124 -5.19 1.85 5.49
CA PHE A 124 -6.11 1.05 6.29
C PHE A 124 -5.61 0.80 7.72
N LEU A 125 -4.34 0.37 7.87
CA LEU A 125 -3.72 0.16 9.18
C LEU A 125 -3.57 1.46 9.98
N PHE A 126 -3.28 2.56 9.30
CA PHE A 126 -3.23 3.89 9.90
C PHE A 126 -4.60 4.29 10.48
N LEU A 127 -5.70 4.11 9.75
CA LEU A 127 -7.04 4.39 10.28
C LEU A 127 -7.41 3.49 11.47
N LYS A 128 -7.04 2.20 11.41
CA LYS A 128 -7.20 1.29 12.55
C LYS A 128 -6.44 1.78 13.78
N ALA A 129 -5.21 2.26 13.59
CA ALA A 129 -4.41 2.83 14.66
C ALA A 129 -5.03 4.14 15.22
N ARG A 130 -5.52 5.02 14.35
CA ARG A 130 -6.22 6.25 14.73
C ARG A 130 -7.47 5.96 15.55
N HIS A 131 -8.23 4.94 15.20
CA HIS A 131 -9.37 4.50 16.01
C HIS A 131 -8.96 4.18 17.46
N PHE A 132 -7.93 3.34 17.65
CA PHE A 132 -7.41 3.02 19.00
C PHE A 132 -6.84 4.25 19.70
N PHE A 133 -6.19 5.14 18.96
CA PHE A 133 -5.72 6.42 19.49
C PHE A 133 -6.89 7.23 20.05
N ARG A 134 -8.00 7.39 19.32
CA ARG A 134 -9.17 8.14 19.82
C ARG A 134 -9.80 7.50 21.07
N LYS A 135 -9.71 6.17 21.20
CA LYS A 135 -10.11 5.43 22.42
C LYS A 135 -9.11 5.49 23.57
N LYS A 136 -7.99 6.22 23.42
CA LYS A 136 -6.87 6.28 24.38
C LYS A 136 -6.17 4.94 24.62
N GLU A 137 -6.33 3.99 23.70
CA GLU A 137 -5.66 2.69 23.72
C GLU A 137 -4.28 2.78 23.05
N TRP A 138 -3.41 3.64 23.60
CA TRP A 138 -2.16 4.07 22.97
C TRP A 138 -1.22 2.94 22.59
N LYS A 139 -1.18 1.85 23.36
CA LYS A 139 -0.33 0.69 23.05
C LYS A 139 -0.77 -0.02 21.77
N LYS A 140 -2.07 -0.27 21.62
CA LYS A 140 -2.64 -0.88 20.39
C LYS A 140 -2.50 0.06 19.19
N ALA A 141 -2.72 1.36 19.40
CA ALA A 141 -2.48 2.36 18.36
C ALA A 141 -1.03 2.28 17.84
N LYS A 142 -0.04 2.25 18.76
CA LYS A 142 1.37 2.09 18.38
C LYS A 142 1.65 0.81 17.61
N GLU A 143 1.06 -0.33 18.01
CA GLU A 143 1.22 -1.60 17.30
C GLU A 143 0.77 -1.47 15.85
N HIS A 144 -0.41 -0.90 15.59
CA HIS A 144 -0.93 -0.72 14.24
C HIS A 144 -0.15 0.32 13.42
N PHE A 145 0.28 1.46 13.99
CA PHE A 145 1.13 2.42 13.28
C PHE A 145 2.49 1.80 12.88
N ASN A 146 3.13 1.05 13.77
CA ASN A 146 4.36 0.33 13.42
C ASN A 146 4.11 -0.75 12.37
N ASN A 147 2.95 -1.42 12.41
CA ASN A 147 2.59 -2.39 11.39
C ASN A 147 2.42 -1.74 10.02
N ALA A 148 1.78 -0.56 9.94
CA ALA A 148 1.65 0.18 8.69
C ALA A 148 3.03 0.46 8.05
N ILE A 149 3.99 0.92 8.86
CA ILE A 149 5.38 1.17 8.43
C ILE A 149 6.05 -0.13 7.96
N LYS A 150 5.93 -1.20 8.77
CA LYS A 150 6.52 -2.50 8.44
C LYS A 150 5.98 -3.06 7.11
N ILE A 151 4.67 -3.02 6.91
CA ILE A 151 4.01 -3.54 5.70
C ILE A 151 4.40 -2.74 4.46
N PHE A 152 4.44 -1.41 4.59
CA PHE A 152 4.92 -0.53 3.53
C PHE A 152 6.34 -0.92 3.07
N ASP A 153 7.26 -1.13 4.02
CA ASP A 153 8.64 -1.53 3.75
C ASP A 153 8.76 -2.98 3.23
N GLN A 154 7.94 -3.90 3.76
CA GLN A 154 7.94 -5.32 3.43
C GLN A 154 7.52 -5.56 1.98
N TYR A 155 6.49 -4.85 1.52
CA TYR A 155 5.94 -5.03 0.17
C TYR A 155 6.42 -3.99 -0.83
N LYS A 156 7.33 -3.09 -0.42
CA LYS A 156 7.87 -1.99 -1.24
C LYS A 156 6.76 -1.16 -1.87
N ILE A 157 5.73 -0.88 -1.06
CA ILE A 157 4.60 -0.06 -1.50
C ILE A 157 5.14 1.33 -1.81
N LYS A 158 4.86 1.84 -3.00
CA LYS A 158 5.26 3.21 -3.35
C LYS A 158 4.31 4.20 -2.67
N PRO A 159 4.84 5.25 -2.02
CA PRO A 159 3.99 6.21 -1.36
C PRO A 159 3.22 7.05 -2.39
N THR A 160 1.91 7.15 -2.20
CA THR A 160 1.03 8.08 -2.92
C THR A 160 0.76 9.35 -2.11
N ASP A 161 1.06 9.29 -0.82
CA ASP A 161 0.94 10.36 0.16
C ASP A 161 2.00 10.20 1.26
N ASN A 162 1.95 11.06 2.27
CA ASN A 162 2.87 11.06 3.40
C ASN A 162 2.45 10.10 4.55
N ILE A 163 1.77 8.98 4.27
CA ILE A 163 1.23 8.09 5.30
C ILE A 163 2.27 7.63 6.33
N ILE A 164 3.51 7.40 5.93
CA ILE A 164 4.60 6.99 6.84
C ILE A 164 5.01 8.13 7.77
N SER A 165 5.13 9.34 7.24
CA SER A 165 5.37 10.54 8.06
C SER A 165 4.22 10.75 9.07
N MET A 166 2.97 10.57 8.62
CA MET A 166 1.78 10.63 9.48
C MET A 166 1.79 9.56 10.58
N CYS A 167 2.17 8.31 10.26
CA CYS A 167 2.36 7.25 11.26
C CYS A 167 3.39 7.64 12.32
N TYR A 168 4.54 8.19 11.93
CA TYR A 168 5.55 8.66 12.89
C TYR A 168 5.06 9.82 13.75
N ASN A 169 4.34 10.78 13.15
CA ASN A 169 3.71 11.85 13.91
C ASN A 169 2.75 11.30 14.99
N GLU A 170 1.88 10.35 14.62
CA GLU A 170 0.94 9.75 15.57
C GLU A 170 1.62 8.86 16.62
N LEU A 171 2.72 8.16 16.26
CA LEU A 171 3.56 7.44 17.21
C LEU A 171 4.20 8.38 18.25
N SER A 172 4.56 9.60 17.83
CA SER A 172 5.05 10.62 18.74
C SER A 172 3.98 11.03 19.75
N ARG A 173 2.75 11.25 19.28
CA ARG A 173 1.59 11.58 20.12
C ARG A 173 1.26 10.45 21.09
N CYS A 174 1.30 9.20 20.65
CA CYS A 174 1.13 8.03 21.51
C CYS A 174 2.16 7.97 22.63
N SER A 175 3.42 8.31 22.33
CA SER A 175 4.52 8.27 23.29
C SER A 175 4.45 9.44 24.27
N SER A 176 4.09 10.63 23.79
CA SER A 176 3.85 11.81 24.62
C SER A 176 2.70 11.60 25.61
N ASN A 177 1.58 10.98 25.18
CA ASN A 177 0.46 10.64 26.07
C ASN A 177 0.83 9.62 27.17
N GLN A 178 1.96 8.93 27.01
CA GLN A 178 2.53 8.01 27.99
C GLN A 178 3.74 8.60 28.73
N ASN A 179 3.95 9.92 28.65
CA ASN A 179 5.09 10.65 29.24
C ASN A 179 6.48 10.20 28.77
N ASN A 180 6.56 9.52 27.63
CA ASN A 180 7.81 9.06 27.01
C ASN A 180 8.31 10.10 26.00
N PHE A 181 8.72 11.27 26.48
CA PHE A 181 9.03 12.43 25.63
C PHE A 181 10.26 12.24 24.73
N GLU A 182 11.30 11.55 25.20
CA GLU A 182 12.49 11.26 24.39
C GLU A 182 12.11 10.40 23.16
N GLN A 183 11.32 9.37 23.39
CA GLN A 183 10.78 8.52 22.33
C GLN A 183 9.85 9.29 21.39
N ALA A 184 9.05 10.22 21.93
CA ALA A 184 8.20 11.09 21.12
C ALA A 184 9.04 11.96 20.18
N LEU A 185 10.08 12.61 20.68
CA LEU A 185 11.00 13.44 19.88
C LEU A 185 11.70 12.63 18.80
N MET A 186 12.14 11.40 19.11
CA MET A 186 12.72 10.51 18.10
C MET A 186 11.73 10.22 16.97
N TYR A 187 10.45 9.99 17.29
CA TYR A 187 9.43 9.78 16.27
C TYR A 187 9.14 11.03 15.44
N VAL A 188 9.08 12.22 16.05
CA VAL A 188 8.93 13.49 15.30
C VAL A 188 10.05 13.63 14.28
N ASN A 189 11.31 13.43 14.68
CA ASN A 189 12.46 13.52 13.79
C ASN A 189 12.40 12.51 12.64
N ARG A 190 11.95 11.28 12.91
CA ARG A 190 11.73 10.27 11.85
C ARG A 190 10.64 10.70 10.88
N GLY A 191 9.52 11.21 11.39
CA GLY A 191 8.42 11.70 10.55
C GLY A 191 8.84 12.83 9.63
N LEU A 192 9.62 13.78 10.13
CA LEU A 192 10.20 14.88 9.33
C LEU A 192 11.17 14.36 8.26
N ASN A 193 12.02 13.40 8.60
CA ASN A 193 12.99 12.82 7.65
C ASN A 193 12.33 11.99 6.54
N THR A 194 11.12 11.46 6.77
CA THR A 194 10.36 10.69 5.77
C THR A 194 9.33 11.52 5.01
N TYR A 195 9.18 12.81 5.35
CA TYR A 195 8.19 13.67 4.71
C TYR A 195 8.70 14.10 3.32
N GLU A 196 7.86 13.94 2.31
CA GLU A 196 8.11 14.39 0.95
C GLU A 196 7.05 15.43 0.55
N GLU A 197 7.49 16.66 0.26
CA GLU A 197 6.59 17.78 -0.06
C GLU A 197 5.73 17.50 -1.32
N SER A 198 6.28 16.77 -2.30
CA SER A 198 5.53 16.35 -3.50
C SER A 198 4.38 15.38 -3.23
N LEU A 199 4.34 14.79 -2.04
CA LEU A 199 3.31 13.85 -1.58
C LEU A 199 2.38 14.48 -0.54
N ALA A 200 2.47 15.80 -0.34
CA ALA A 200 1.52 16.52 0.50
C ALA A 200 0.12 16.36 -0.09
N ARG A 201 -0.84 15.95 0.76
CA ARG A 201 -2.25 16.05 0.39
C ARG A 201 -2.54 17.55 0.25
N ASN A 202 -3.05 17.97 -0.90
CA ASN A 202 -3.56 19.33 -1.05
C ASN A 202 -4.84 19.39 -0.20
N ASP A 203 -4.75 19.95 1.00
CA ASP A 203 -5.92 20.29 1.79
C ASP A 203 -6.74 21.30 0.96
N ILE A 204 -7.97 20.90 0.57
CA ILE A 204 -8.96 21.79 -0.07
C ILE A 204 -9.61 22.65 1.01
#